data_AF-A0A9P6GLN3-F1
#
_entry.id   AF-A0A9P6GLN3-F1
#
_cell.length_a   1.000
_cell.length_b   1.000
_cell.length_c   1.000
_cell.angle_alpha   90.00
_cell.angle_beta   90.00
_cell.angle_gamma   90.00
#
_symmetry.space_group_name_H-M   'P 1'
#
loop_
_entity.id
_entity.type
_entity.pdbx_description
1 polymer ?
#
loop_
_entity_poly.entity_id
_entity_poly.type
_entity_poly.pdbx_seq_one_letter_code
_entity_poly.pdbx_strand_id
1 'polypeptide(L)'
;MGSSAKKKKEKKKDFQKAKLKVGKTKAKAANHTDTSFKVKAIALKQQSLSTHAPTVEAQCAHQLSLLNHKSDIQRRDSLAYLTTVISTHPPGLPLPQPASVIVPAVQRLLLDGSNSVRQQMLKLIQSLPKADIASHTDSLLLHTRAAMTHLSTDIRTFALEVLEWLLSVAGDEVVSCAGGWVKTLKCFLSLLGWQAEVGSKWSAMRTYGRGASDAKVQVKQMNTLAAFLGAGLIRPTATTVIEAGTGTFPLWQTEHHVLSERSNAFAHLNLFGSTRDEEAEMYEDREDRQRVFHELAEGAIAAGIEQSTKGGGELGRAGASLRKAMKEGMVDFHRVDVL
;
A
#
# COMPACT_ATOMS: atom_id res chain seq x y z
N MET A 1 75.02 -58.21 10.05
CA MET A 1 73.81 -58.75 10.72
C MET A 1 72.78 -57.63 10.87
N GLY A 2 71.69 -57.57 10.07
CA GLY A 2 70.69 -56.49 10.25
C GLY A 2 69.64 -56.22 9.17
N SER A 3 69.68 -56.86 7.98
CA SER A 3 68.67 -56.61 6.94
C SER A 3 67.37 -57.43 7.12
N SER A 4 67.45 -58.58 7.80
CA SER A 4 66.31 -59.48 8.01
C SER A 4 65.26 -58.91 8.98
N ALA A 5 65.69 -58.23 10.05
CA ALA A 5 64.77 -57.66 11.05
C ALA A 5 63.96 -56.46 10.51
N LYS A 6 64.56 -55.62 9.65
CA LYS A 6 63.86 -54.51 8.98
C LYS A 6 62.80 -55.03 8.00
N LYS A 7 63.16 -55.97 7.12
CA LYS A 7 62.22 -56.61 6.18
C LYS A 7 61.07 -57.33 6.90
N LYS A 8 61.36 -57.97 8.04
CA LYS A 8 60.34 -58.62 8.88
C LYS A 8 59.44 -57.61 9.60
N LYS A 9 59.96 -56.44 10.00
CA LYS A 9 59.20 -55.35 10.62
C LYS A 9 58.31 -54.61 9.62
N GLU A 10 58.75 -54.46 8.36
CA GLU A 10 57.93 -53.93 7.26
C GLU A 10 56.77 -54.86 6.91
N LYS A 11 57.02 -56.16 6.73
CA LYS A 11 55.93 -57.15 6.54
C LYS A 11 54.94 -57.21 7.71
N LYS A 12 55.38 -56.85 8.93
CA LYS A 12 54.51 -56.77 10.13
C LYS A 12 53.66 -55.49 10.17
N LYS A 13 54.00 -54.46 9.37
CA LYS A 13 53.17 -53.25 9.23
C LYS A 13 52.02 -53.45 8.26
N ASP A 14 52.19 -54.29 7.24
CA ASP A 14 51.16 -54.55 6.22
C ASP A 14 49.89 -55.21 6.76
N PHE A 15 49.96 -55.90 7.89
CA PHE A 15 48.82 -56.63 8.49
C PHE A 15 48.57 -56.29 9.97
N GLN A 16 48.63 -55.01 10.32
CA GLN A 16 48.29 -54.57 11.68
C GLN A 16 46.78 -54.52 11.89
N LYS A 17 46.24 -55.55 12.57
CA LYS A 17 44.87 -55.49 13.10
C LYS A 17 44.82 -54.41 14.18
N ALA A 18 43.96 -53.41 13.99
CA ALA A 18 43.72 -52.37 14.98
C ALA A 18 43.27 -53.02 16.31
N LYS A 19 43.89 -52.60 17.43
CA LYS A 19 43.60 -53.14 18.76
C LYS A 19 42.12 -52.92 19.09
N LEU A 20 41.41 -53.98 19.46
CA LEU A 20 40.00 -53.93 19.88
C LEU A 20 39.86 -52.90 21.02
N LYS A 21 39.20 -51.79 20.73
CA LYS A 21 38.76 -50.82 21.73
C LYS A 21 37.35 -51.20 22.15
N VAL A 22 37.21 -51.75 23.35
CA VAL A 22 35.93 -52.15 23.94
C VAL A 22 35.02 -50.91 24.01
N GLY A 23 33.75 -51.05 23.60
CA GLY A 23 32.75 -49.96 23.61
C GLY A 23 32.60 -49.15 22.31
N LYS A 24 33.40 -49.42 21.26
CA LYS A 24 33.23 -48.82 19.92
C LYS A 24 32.64 -49.83 18.93
N THR A 25 31.88 -49.34 17.95
CA THR A 25 31.35 -50.19 16.87
C THR A 25 32.47 -50.98 16.20
N LYS A 26 32.23 -52.29 16.03
CA LYS A 26 33.17 -53.22 15.40
C LYS A 26 33.63 -52.65 14.05
N ALA A 27 34.94 -52.55 13.86
CA ALA A 27 35.49 -52.04 12.61
C ALA A 27 35.07 -52.93 11.43
N LYS A 28 34.76 -52.31 10.29
CA LYS A 28 34.47 -53.00 9.03
C LYS A 28 35.69 -53.86 8.65
N ALA A 29 35.45 -55.02 8.02
CA ALA A 29 36.51 -55.93 7.61
C ALA A 29 37.47 -55.25 6.60
N ALA A 30 38.73 -55.69 6.54
CA ALA A 30 39.75 -55.05 5.70
C ALA A 30 39.45 -55.13 4.19
N ASN A 31 38.60 -56.06 3.77
CA ASN A 31 38.09 -56.26 2.41
C ASN A 31 36.69 -55.65 2.20
N HIS A 32 36.18 -54.87 3.14
CA HIS A 32 34.87 -54.24 3.03
C HIS A 32 34.93 -53.07 2.03
N THR A 33 34.37 -53.27 0.85
CA THR A 33 34.09 -52.18 -0.09
C THR A 33 32.89 -51.38 0.39
N ASP A 34 33.07 -50.09 0.65
CA ASP A 34 31.96 -49.19 0.99
C ASP A 34 31.26 -48.72 -0.28
N THR A 35 30.06 -49.23 -0.52
CA THR A 35 29.22 -48.87 -1.68
C THR A 35 28.34 -47.65 -1.41
N SER A 36 28.57 -46.93 -0.30
CA SER A 36 27.86 -45.68 -0.05
C SER A 36 28.48 -44.54 -0.86
N PHE A 37 27.69 -44.01 -1.80
CA PHE A 37 28.02 -42.81 -2.54
C PHE A 37 26.87 -41.81 -2.42
N LYS A 38 27.18 -40.52 -2.52
CA LYS A 38 26.18 -39.45 -2.53
C LYS A 38 26.20 -38.78 -3.90
N VAL A 39 25.05 -38.75 -4.55
CA VAL A 39 24.85 -38.02 -5.81
C VAL A 39 24.03 -36.78 -5.53
N LYS A 40 24.44 -35.64 -6.09
CA LYS A 40 23.65 -34.41 -6.10
C LYS A 40 23.32 -34.07 -7.55
N ALA A 41 22.05 -33.83 -7.83
CA ALA A 41 21.62 -33.37 -9.15
C ALA A 41 21.99 -31.90 -9.33
N ILE A 42 22.43 -31.53 -10.54
CA ILE A 42 22.67 -30.15 -10.92
C ILE A 42 21.34 -29.58 -11.44
N ALA A 43 20.76 -28.63 -10.71
CA ALA A 43 19.60 -27.88 -11.18
C ALA A 43 20.06 -26.68 -12.01
N LEU A 44 19.76 -26.70 -13.31
CA LEU A 44 20.00 -25.58 -14.21
C LEU A 44 18.83 -24.59 -14.17
N LYS A 45 19.11 -23.31 -14.39
CA LYS A 45 18.05 -22.30 -14.54
C LYS A 45 17.30 -22.54 -15.84
N GLN A 46 15.97 -22.63 -15.78
CA GLN A 46 15.16 -22.72 -16.98
C GLN A 46 15.28 -21.43 -17.80
N GLN A 47 15.67 -21.55 -19.06
CA GLN A 47 15.57 -20.48 -20.04
C GLN A 47 14.25 -20.66 -20.79
N SER A 48 13.51 -19.58 -21.04
CA SER A 48 12.22 -19.59 -21.73
C SER A 48 12.40 -19.82 -23.24
N LEU A 49 12.86 -21.03 -23.61
CA LEU A 49 13.10 -21.45 -24.99
C LEU A 49 12.04 -22.46 -25.47
N SER A 50 10.86 -22.46 -24.85
CA SER A 50 9.76 -23.36 -25.23
C SER A 50 9.17 -22.95 -26.59
N THR A 51 8.83 -23.94 -27.41
CA THR A 51 8.06 -23.76 -28.65
C THR A 51 6.57 -23.53 -28.39
N HIS A 52 6.09 -23.82 -27.17
CA HIS A 52 4.71 -23.53 -26.77
C HIS A 52 4.59 -22.08 -26.29
N ALA A 53 3.61 -21.36 -26.84
CA ALA A 53 3.31 -20.01 -26.39
C ALA A 53 2.87 -20.03 -24.91
N PRO A 54 3.43 -19.16 -24.05
CA PRO A 54 3.03 -19.06 -22.66
C PRO A 54 1.58 -18.57 -22.55
N THR A 55 0.84 -19.02 -21.54
CA THR A 55 -0.51 -18.52 -21.24
C THR A 55 -0.48 -17.03 -20.92
N VAL A 56 -1.59 -16.32 -21.13
CA VAL A 56 -1.69 -14.89 -20.77
C VAL A 56 -1.42 -14.68 -19.27
N GLU A 57 -1.93 -15.58 -18.43
CA GLU A 57 -1.64 -15.60 -16.99
C GLU A 57 -0.14 -15.68 -16.68
N ALA A 58 0.59 -16.59 -17.34
CA ALA A 58 2.04 -16.73 -17.16
C ALA A 58 2.82 -15.52 -17.70
N GLN A 59 2.37 -14.92 -18.80
CA GLN A 59 2.94 -13.68 -19.34
C GLN A 59 2.74 -12.52 -18.36
N CYS A 60 1.53 -12.35 -17.82
CA CYS A 60 1.25 -11.33 -16.80
C CYS A 60 2.10 -11.53 -15.55
N ALA A 61 2.23 -12.77 -15.05
CA ALA A 61 3.12 -13.08 -13.91
C ALA A 61 4.58 -12.69 -14.20
N HIS A 62 5.06 -12.99 -15.41
CA HIS A 62 6.41 -12.58 -15.83
C HIS A 62 6.55 -11.06 -15.87
N GLN A 63 5.60 -10.33 -16.46
CA GLN A 63 5.66 -8.87 -16.54
C GLN A 63 5.58 -8.20 -15.15
N LEU A 64 4.78 -8.74 -14.23
CA LEU A 64 4.77 -8.30 -12.84
C LEU A 64 6.15 -8.47 -12.17
N SER A 65 6.89 -9.54 -12.49
CA SER A 65 8.25 -9.76 -11.97
C SER A 65 9.26 -8.72 -12.49
N LEU A 66 9.03 -8.16 -13.68
CA LEU A 66 9.89 -7.15 -14.29
C LEU A 66 9.68 -5.73 -13.73
N LEU A 67 8.68 -5.53 -12.87
CA LEU A 67 8.42 -4.24 -12.24
C LEU A 67 9.51 -3.79 -11.26
N ASN A 68 10.39 -4.68 -10.79
CA ASN A 68 11.57 -4.31 -10.00
C ASN A 68 12.86 -4.24 -10.82
N HIS A 69 12.76 -4.28 -12.15
CA HIS A 69 13.93 -4.24 -13.02
C HIS A 69 14.62 -2.86 -12.96
N LYS A 70 15.95 -2.84 -13.07
CA LYS A 70 16.75 -1.60 -12.98
C LYS A 70 16.45 -0.59 -14.09
N SER A 71 16.10 -1.07 -15.29
CA SER A 71 15.74 -0.22 -16.44
C SER A 71 14.30 0.29 -16.29
N ASP A 72 14.14 1.60 -16.28
CA ASP A 72 12.83 2.27 -16.24
C ASP A 72 12.02 2.02 -17.51
N ILE A 73 12.67 1.95 -18.68
CA ILE A 73 12.05 1.53 -19.93
C ILE A 73 11.40 0.15 -19.78
N GLN A 74 12.12 -0.82 -19.20
CA GLN A 74 11.59 -2.16 -18.99
C GLN A 74 10.38 -2.15 -18.04
N ARG A 75 10.46 -1.40 -16.94
CA ARG A 75 9.34 -1.27 -15.99
C ARG A 75 8.11 -0.67 -16.68
N ARG A 76 8.31 0.43 -17.41
CA ARG A 76 7.26 1.13 -18.17
C ARG A 76 6.60 0.23 -19.20
N ASP A 77 7.39 -0.50 -19.99
CA ASP A 77 6.88 -1.36 -21.06
C ASP A 77 6.13 -2.57 -20.49
N SER A 78 6.60 -3.10 -19.35
CA SER A 78 5.89 -4.16 -18.61
C SER A 78 4.53 -3.67 -18.09
N LEU A 79 4.46 -2.45 -17.56
CA LEU A 79 3.20 -1.82 -17.15
C LEU A 79 2.26 -1.57 -18.35
N ALA A 80 2.79 -1.12 -19.48
CA ALA A 80 2.00 -0.88 -20.69
C ALA A 80 1.41 -2.17 -21.26
N TYR A 81 2.18 -3.27 -21.26
CA TYR A 81 1.69 -4.59 -21.61
C TYR A 81 0.54 -5.00 -20.67
N LEU A 82 0.75 -4.93 -19.35
CA LEU A 82 -0.28 -5.30 -18.36
C LEU A 82 -1.55 -4.46 -18.55
N THR A 83 -1.41 -3.16 -18.78
CA THR A 83 -2.54 -2.24 -19.01
C THR A 83 -3.32 -2.65 -20.24
N THR A 84 -2.63 -3.02 -21.33
CA THR A 84 -3.27 -3.46 -22.57
C THR A 84 -4.05 -4.76 -22.38
N VAL A 85 -3.44 -5.75 -21.70
CA VAL A 85 -4.09 -7.04 -21.42
C VAL A 85 -5.33 -6.85 -20.55
N ILE A 86 -5.24 -6.01 -19.51
CA ILE A 86 -6.39 -5.76 -18.62
C ILE A 86 -7.49 -4.95 -19.32
N SER A 87 -7.13 -3.91 -20.08
CA SER A 87 -8.11 -3.05 -20.76
C SER A 87 -8.86 -3.76 -21.90
N THR A 88 -8.26 -4.80 -22.48
CA THR A 88 -8.89 -5.63 -23.52
C THR A 88 -9.55 -6.89 -22.95
N HIS A 89 -9.47 -7.09 -21.63
CA HIS A 89 -10.05 -8.24 -20.97
C HIS A 89 -11.59 -8.14 -20.94
N PRO A 90 -12.33 -9.23 -21.25
CA PRO A 90 -13.79 -9.19 -21.21
C PRO A 90 -14.32 -8.83 -19.81
N PRO A 91 -15.30 -7.92 -19.70
CA PRO A 91 -15.97 -7.63 -18.44
C PRO A 91 -16.60 -8.88 -17.83
N GLY A 92 -16.46 -9.06 -16.52
CA GLY A 92 -17.06 -10.19 -15.78
C GLY A 92 -16.26 -11.49 -15.79
N LEU A 93 -15.18 -11.59 -16.58
CA LEU A 93 -14.22 -12.70 -16.46
C LEU A 93 -13.16 -12.39 -15.41
N PRO A 94 -12.64 -13.40 -14.68
CA PRO A 94 -11.52 -13.22 -13.75
C PRO A 94 -10.29 -12.66 -14.46
N LEU A 95 -9.63 -11.69 -13.83
CA LEU A 95 -8.39 -11.11 -14.36
C LEU A 95 -7.32 -12.19 -14.56
N PRO A 96 -6.42 -12.06 -15.56
CA PRO A 96 -5.33 -13.01 -15.79
C PRO A 96 -4.38 -13.15 -14.59
N GLN A 97 -4.33 -12.15 -13.72
CA GLN A 97 -3.72 -12.23 -12.39
C GLN A 97 -4.67 -11.53 -11.40
N PRO A 98 -4.88 -12.07 -10.19
CA PRO A 98 -5.77 -11.44 -9.21
C PRO A 98 -5.31 -10.02 -8.84
N ALA A 99 -6.26 -9.12 -8.57
CA ALA A 99 -5.93 -7.76 -8.10
C ALA A 99 -5.07 -7.76 -6.83
N SER A 100 -5.24 -8.76 -5.96
CA SER A 100 -4.43 -8.99 -4.75
C SER A 100 -2.96 -9.32 -5.03
N VAL A 101 -2.61 -9.69 -6.27
CA VAL A 101 -1.23 -9.88 -6.73
C VAL A 101 -0.73 -8.64 -7.46
N ILE A 102 -1.58 -8.04 -8.30
CA ILE A 102 -1.24 -6.88 -9.12
C ILE A 102 -1.00 -5.64 -8.26
N VAL A 103 -1.95 -5.27 -7.39
CA VAL A 103 -1.89 -4.01 -6.64
C VAL A 103 -0.65 -3.94 -5.74
N PRO A 104 -0.29 -4.97 -4.94
CA PRO A 104 0.93 -4.92 -4.12
C PRO A 104 2.22 -4.81 -4.94
N ALA A 105 2.27 -5.41 -6.13
CA ALA A 105 3.43 -5.30 -7.01
C ALA A 105 3.59 -3.87 -7.56
N VAL A 106 2.47 -3.24 -7.92
CA VAL A 106 2.40 -1.99 -8.66
C VAL A 106 2.46 -0.75 -7.75
N GLN A 107 1.86 -0.79 -6.56
CA GLN A 107 1.77 0.37 -5.65
C GLN A 107 3.13 0.97 -5.24
N ARG A 108 4.20 0.15 -5.20
CA ARG A 108 5.56 0.61 -4.89
C ARG A 108 6.11 1.56 -5.95
N LEU A 109 5.65 1.43 -7.19
CA LEU A 109 6.07 2.27 -8.31
C LEU A 109 5.52 3.69 -8.24
N LEU A 110 4.66 4.00 -7.26
CA LEU A 110 4.24 5.36 -6.95
C LEU A 110 5.45 6.23 -6.57
N LEU A 111 6.44 5.61 -5.94
CA LEU A 111 7.71 6.23 -5.54
C LEU A 111 8.81 6.13 -6.62
N ASP A 112 8.48 5.65 -7.83
CA ASP A 112 9.48 5.48 -8.90
C ASP A 112 10.07 6.82 -9.34
N GLY A 113 11.37 6.86 -9.59
CA GLY A 113 12.06 8.07 -10.05
C GLY A 113 11.60 8.55 -11.43
N SER A 114 11.19 7.63 -12.31
CA SER A 114 10.76 7.95 -13.68
C SER A 114 9.28 8.34 -13.73
N ASN A 115 8.99 9.56 -14.18
CA ASN A 115 7.61 10.02 -14.37
C ASN A 115 6.83 9.12 -15.34
N SER A 116 7.51 8.60 -16.38
CA SER A 116 6.86 7.72 -17.37
C SER A 116 6.39 6.40 -16.75
N VAL A 117 7.15 5.84 -15.79
CA VAL A 117 6.76 4.64 -15.05
C VAL A 117 5.58 4.95 -14.13
N ARG A 118 5.63 6.07 -13.40
CA ARG A 118 4.53 6.51 -12.52
C ARG A 118 3.22 6.70 -13.29
N GLN A 119 3.26 7.37 -14.44
CA GLN A 119 2.08 7.59 -15.28
C GLN A 119 1.50 6.29 -15.86
N GLN A 120 2.36 5.35 -16.30
CA GLN A 120 1.87 4.03 -16.75
C GLN A 120 1.34 3.19 -15.59
N MET A 121 1.90 3.33 -14.39
CA MET A 121 1.37 2.69 -13.19
C MET A 121 -0.05 3.18 -12.90
N LEU A 122 -0.28 4.50 -12.94
CA LEU A 122 -1.61 5.07 -12.71
C LEU A 122 -2.62 4.56 -13.74
N LYS A 123 -2.22 4.47 -15.02
CA LYS A 123 -3.08 3.89 -16.07
C LYS A 123 -3.44 2.44 -15.81
N LEU A 124 -2.48 1.64 -15.33
CA LEU A 124 -2.71 0.24 -14.98
C LEU A 124 -3.72 0.10 -13.83
N ILE A 125 -3.56 0.86 -12.75
CA ILE A 125 -4.52 0.80 -11.63
C ILE A 125 -5.89 1.36 -12.03
N GLN A 126 -5.93 2.33 -12.94
CA GLN A 126 -7.18 2.86 -13.51
C GLN A 126 -7.93 1.87 -14.40
N SER A 127 -7.24 0.88 -14.98
CA SER A 127 -7.89 -0.16 -15.79
C SER A 127 -8.45 -1.32 -14.96
N LEU A 128 -8.20 -1.37 -13.65
CA LEU A 128 -8.74 -2.40 -12.77
C LEU A 128 -10.21 -2.10 -12.39
N PRO A 129 -11.02 -3.13 -12.05
CA PRO A 129 -12.36 -2.92 -11.52
C PRO A 129 -12.37 -2.04 -10.27
N LYS A 130 -13.33 -1.11 -10.18
CA LYS A 130 -13.43 -0.18 -9.04
C LYS A 130 -13.58 -0.89 -7.69
N ALA A 131 -14.30 -2.01 -7.65
CA ALA A 131 -14.46 -2.82 -6.44
C ALA A 131 -13.13 -3.45 -5.97
N ASP A 132 -12.26 -3.82 -6.90
CA ASP A 132 -10.92 -4.31 -6.58
C ASP A 132 -10.06 -3.18 -6.01
N ILE A 133 -10.16 -1.96 -6.55
CA ILE A 133 -9.45 -0.79 -6.01
C ILE A 133 -9.93 -0.47 -4.59
N ALA A 134 -11.25 -0.45 -4.37
CA ALA A 134 -11.84 -0.22 -3.05
C ALA A 134 -11.27 -1.18 -2.00
N SER A 135 -11.13 -2.47 -2.35
CA SER A 135 -10.60 -3.52 -1.47
C SER A 135 -9.11 -3.39 -1.12
N HIS A 136 -8.34 -2.57 -1.84
CA HIS A 136 -6.90 -2.37 -1.62
C HIS A 136 -6.55 -0.91 -1.26
N THR A 137 -7.56 -0.14 -0.84
CA THR A 137 -7.43 1.29 -0.55
C THR A 137 -6.43 1.57 0.57
N ASP A 138 -6.39 0.72 1.60
CA ASP A 138 -5.49 0.89 2.76
C ASP A 138 -4.01 0.93 2.34
N SER A 139 -3.61 -0.02 1.50
CA SER A 139 -2.24 -0.23 1.04
C SER A 139 -1.87 0.80 -0.03
N LEU A 140 -2.81 1.16 -0.92
CA LEU A 140 -2.63 2.24 -1.88
C LEU A 140 -2.48 3.60 -1.18
N LEU A 141 -3.31 3.88 -0.18
CA LEU A 141 -3.26 5.13 0.59
C LEU A 141 -1.96 5.22 1.40
N LEU A 142 -1.48 4.12 1.97
CA LEU A 142 -0.19 4.07 2.65
C LEU A 142 0.97 4.51 1.73
N HIS A 143 1.06 3.94 0.52
CA HIS A 143 2.11 4.30 -0.45
C HIS A 143 1.93 5.73 -0.97
N THR A 144 0.68 6.15 -1.17
CA THR A 144 0.34 7.52 -1.56
C THR A 144 0.81 8.53 -0.52
N ARG A 145 0.51 8.31 0.77
CA ARG A 145 0.97 9.16 1.87
C ARG A 145 2.50 9.21 1.95
N ALA A 146 3.17 8.07 1.82
CA ALA A 146 4.64 8.04 1.79
C ALA A 146 5.21 8.92 0.65
N ALA A 147 4.59 8.87 -0.53
CA ALA A 147 5.00 9.66 -1.67
C ALA A 147 4.64 11.14 -1.56
N MET A 148 3.52 11.48 -0.92
CA MET A 148 3.17 12.86 -0.60
C MET A 148 4.25 13.53 0.27
N THR A 149 4.94 12.78 1.13
CA THR A 149 6.06 13.25 1.96
C THR A 149 7.45 13.04 1.34
N HIS A 150 7.54 12.62 0.07
CA HIS A 150 8.81 12.29 -0.57
C HIS A 150 9.68 13.53 -0.84
N LEU A 151 11.01 13.37 -0.87
CA LEU A 151 11.96 14.47 -1.09
C LEU A 151 11.81 15.13 -2.47
N SER A 152 11.50 14.34 -3.50
CA SER A 152 11.25 14.82 -4.86
C SER A 152 9.86 15.45 -5.01
N THR A 153 9.82 16.71 -5.43
CA THR A 153 8.58 17.47 -5.69
C THR A 153 7.71 16.82 -6.77
N ASP A 154 8.31 16.19 -7.78
CA ASP A 154 7.56 15.53 -8.84
C ASP A 154 6.80 14.30 -8.33
N ILE A 155 7.41 13.56 -7.39
CA ILE A 155 6.76 12.42 -6.74
C ILE A 155 5.65 12.91 -5.81
N ARG A 156 5.88 13.98 -5.02
CA ARG A 156 4.83 14.58 -4.18
C ARG A 156 3.63 15.05 -5.01
N THR A 157 3.90 15.73 -6.12
CA THR A 157 2.86 16.28 -7.01
C THR A 157 2.06 15.17 -7.69
N PHE A 158 2.73 14.08 -8.09
CA PHE A 158 2.07 12.90 -8.64
C PHE A 158 1.25 12.16 -7.59
N ALA A 159 1.73 12.06 -6.35
CA ALA A 159 0.99 11.42 -5.25
C ALA A 159 -0.35 12.12 -4.97
N LEU A 160 -0.41 13.45 -5.11
CA LEU A 160 -1.67 14.19 -5.03
C LEU A 160 -2.64 13.82 -6.17
N GLU A 161 -2.16 13.54 -7.38
CA GLU A 161 -3.00 13.05 -8.50
C GLU A 161 -3.57 11.67 -8.19
N VAL A 162 -2.74 10.78 -7.63
CA VAL A 162 -3.17 9.45 -7.21
C VAL A 162 -4.21 9.54 -6.11
N LEU A 163 -4.01 10.42 -5.11
CA LEU A 163 -4.98 10.62 -4.02
C LEU A 163 -6.30 11.18 -4.54
N GLU A 164 -6.28 12.18 -5.41
CA GLU A 164 -7.48 12.76 -6.02
C GLU A 164 -8.25 11.71 -6.83
N TRP A 165 -7.55 10.90 -7.62
CA TRP A 165 -8.16 9.77 -8.32
C TRP A 165 -8.74 8.73 -7.36
N LEU A 166 -8.00 8.36 -6.31
CA LEU A 166 -8.45 7.37 -5.34
C LEU A 166 -9.70 7.85 -4.59
N LEU A 167 -9.76 9.14 -4.23
CA LEU A 167 -10.96 9.77 -3.66
C LEU A 167 -12.16 9.74 -4.61
N SER A 168 -11.93 9.88 -5.91
CA SER A 168 -13.01 9.85 -6.92
C SER A 168 -13.61 8.45 -7.13
N VAL A 169 -12.84 7.38 -6.86
CA VAL A 169 -13.24 5.99 -7.10
C VAL A 169 -13.65 5.27 -5.82
N ALA A 170 -13.00 5.58 -4.70
CA ALA A 170 -13.13 4.87 -3.43
C ALA A 170 -13.09 5.85 -2.23
N GLY A 171 -13.70 7.03 -2.37
CA GLY A 171 -13.67 8.10 -1.36
C GLY A 171 -14.03 7.64 0.05
N ASP A 172 -15.12 6.89 0.20
CA ASP A 172 -15.57 6.37 1.50
C ASP A 172 -14.56 5.42 2.14
N GLU A 173 -13.94 4.55 1.34
CA GLU A 173 -12.90 3.62 1.82
C GLU A 173 -11.60 4.36 2.18
N VAL A 174 -11.26 5.44 1.47
CA VAL A 174 -10.07 6.26 1.75
C VAL A 174 -10.16 6.90 3.13
N VAL A 175 -11.31 7.44 3.48
CA VAL A 175 -11.52 8.15 4.75
C VAL A 175 -11.83 7.22 5.91
N SER A 176 -12.36 6.01 5.64
CA SER A 176 -12.78 5.06 6.68
C SER A 176 -11.74 3.98 6.99
N CYS A 177 -10.77 3.72 6.10
CA CYS A 177 -9.74 2.71 6.34
C CYS A 177 -8.80 3.09 7.51
N ALA A 178 -8.03 2.10 8.00
CA ALA A 178 -7.18 2.26 9.17
C ALA A 178 -6.13 3.37 8.98
N GLY A 179 -6.22 4.41 9.79
CA GLY A 179 -5.40 5.62 9.66
C GLY A 179 -5.65 6.41 8.38
N GLY A 180 -6.76 6.15 7.68
CA GLY A 180 -7.19 6.87 6.50
C GLY A 180 -7.57 8.31 6.83
N TRP A 181 -8.25 8.54 7.97
CA TRP A 181 -8.63 9.86 8.43
C TRP A 181 -7.46 10.65 9.05
N VAL A 182 -7.08 10.28 10.27
CA VAL A 182 -6.15 11.06 11.11
C VAL A 182 -4.76 11.21 10.48
N LYS A 183 -4.14 10.12 9.99
CA LYS A 183 -2.79 10.21 9.41
C LYS A 183 -2.78 11.01 8.11
N THR A 184 -3.86 10.98 7.33
CA THR A 184 -3.97 11.78 6.11
C THR A 184 -4.15 13.26 6.45
N LEU A 185 -4.98 13.62 7.44
CA LEU A 185 -5.09 14.99 7.94
C LEU A 185 -3.73 15.52 8.42
N LYS A 186 -3.03 14.77 9.29
CA LYS A 186 -1.69 15.14 9.77
C LYS A 186 -0.68 15.29 8.63
N CYS A 187 -0.75 14.42 7.62
CA CYS A 187 0.06 14.53 6.41
C CYS A 187 -0.18 15.86 5.69
N PHE A 188 -1.44 16.23 5.43
CA PHE A 188 -1.76 17.52 4.80
C PHE A 188 -1.33 18.72 5.62
N LEU A 189 -1.58 18.72 6.94
CA LEU A 189 -1.12 19.79 7.83
C LEU A 189 0.40 19.96 7.77
N SER A 190 1.15 18.85 7.72
CA SER A 190 2.60 18.88 7.57
C SER A 190 3.05 19.39 6.20
N LEU A 191 2.35 19.03 5.12
CA LEU A 191 2.70 19.45 3.76
C LEU A 191 2.45 20.93 3.50
N LEU A 192 1.37 21.46 4.09
CA LEU A 192 0.98 22.86 3.98
C LEU A 192 1.69 23.76 5.01
N GLY A 193 2.38 23.16 5.98
CA GLY A 193 3.02 23.89 7.08
C GLY A 193 2.01 24.49 8.07
N TRP A 194 0.80 23.94 8.14
CA TRP A 194 -0.30 24.41 9.01
C TRP A 194 -0.30 23.65 10.33
N GLN A 195 0.84 23.58 11.01
CA GLN A 195 0.91 22.96 12.33
C GLN A 195 0.60 24.01 13.40
N ALA A 196 -0.23 23.65 14.38
CA ALA A 196 -0.41 24.47 15.57
C ALA A 196 0.88 24.43 16.40
N GLU A 197 1.40 25.60 16.77
CA GLU A 197 2.50 25.78 17.73
C GLU A 197 2.08 25.27 19.11
N VAL A 198 2.05 23.94 19.31
CA VAL A 198 1.85 23.34 20.63
C VAL A 198 2.88 22.23 20.84
N GLY A 199 4.06 22.65 21.29
CA GLY A 199 4.78 21.97 22.37
C GLY A 199 5.43 20.59 22.14
N SER A 200 5.43 20.02 20.94
CA SER A 200 6.16 18.77 20.70
C SER A 200 7.41 19.00 19.86
N LYS A 201 8.57 18.62 20.42
CA LYS A 201 9.90 18.56 19.79
C LYS A 201 9.94 17.48 18.70
N TRP A 202 9.01 17.49 17.74
CA TRP A 202 9.19 16.79 16.48
C TRP A 202 10.10 17.68 15.63
N SER A 203 11.28 17.15 15.27
CA SER A 203 12.25 17.82 14.41
C SER A 203 11.54 18.62 13.32
N ALA A 204 11.68 19.94 13.36
CA ALA A 204 11.14 20.86 12.36
C ALA A 204 11.43 20.31 10.96
N MET A 205 10.43 19.66 10.36
CA MET A 205 10.48 19.29 8.95
C MET A 205 10.48 20.63 8.22
N ARG A 206 11.65 21.00 7.70
CA ARG A 206 11.84 22.26 6.98
C ARG A 206 10.69 22.43 6.01
N THR A 207 9.98 23.56 6.10
CA THR A 207 8.97 23.96 5.13
C THR A 207 9.62 23.89 3.75
N TYR A 208 9.27 22.86 2.98
CA TYR A 208 9.85 22.65 1.65
C TYR A 208 9.23 23.66 0.71
N GLY A 209 10.03 24.65 0.28
CA GLY A 209 9.62 25.61 -0.74
C GLY A 209 9.18 26.97 -0.17
N ARG A 210 9.75 28.04 -0.71
CA ARG A 210 9.27 29.42 -0.63
C ARG A 210 9.49 30.06 -2.01
N GLY A 211 8.94 29.44 -3.05
CA GLY A 211 9.13 29.85 -4.45
C GLY A 211 7.83 29.82 -5.25
N ALA A 212 7.77 30.41 -6.44
CA ALA A 212 6.55 30.47 -7.24
C ALA A 212 6.01 29.10 -7.72
N SER A 213 6.89 28.10 -7.90
CA SER A 213 6.49 26.71 -8.15
C SER A 213 5.78 26.07 -6.95
N ASP A 214 6.06 26.57 -5.75
CA ASP A 214 5.45 26.14 -4.50
C ASP A 214 3.98 26.54 -4.40
N ALA A 215 3.62 27.72 -4.94
CA ALA A 215 2.24 28.18 -4.96
C ALA A 215 1.30 27.25 -5.75
N LYS A 216 1.75 26.72 -6.89
CA LYS A 216 0.95 25.76 -7.70
C LYS A 216 0.80 24.41 -6.99
N VAL A 217 1.87 23.94 -6.35
CA VAL A 217 1.83 22.72 -5.53
C VAL A 217 0.89 22.91 -4.34
N GLN A 218 0.94 24.07 -3.69
CA GLN A 218 0.05 24.44 -2.58
C GLN A 218 -1.41 24.51 -3.03
N VAL A 219 -1.72 25.12 -4.19
CA VAL A 219 -3.07 25.09 -4.79
C VAL A 219 -3.56 23.64 -4.94
N LYS A 220 -2.71 22.75 -5.47
CA LYS A 220 -3.07 21.34 -5.64
C LYS A 220 -3.29 20.64 -4.31
N GLN A 221 -2.43 20.88 -3.32
CA GLN A 221 -2.58 20.35 -1.96
C GLN A 221 -3.91 20.79 -1.34
N MET A 222 -4.25 22.08 -1.45
CA MET A 222 -5.49 22.64 -0.91
C MET A 222 -6.74 22.08 -1.60
N ASN A 223 -6.72 21.92 -2.92
CA ASN A 223 -7.83 21.31 -3.67
C ASN A 223 -7.98 19.82 -3.33
N THR A 224 -6.87 19.09 -3.23
CA THR A 224 -6.90 17.66 -2.84
C THR A 224 -7.40 17.50 -1.41
N LEU A 225 -6.98 18.38 -0.49
CA LEU A 225 -7.51 18.42 0.87
C LEU A 225 -9.01 18.76 0.88
N ALA A 226 -9.48 19.67 0.04
CA ALA A 226 -10.91 19.98 -0.07
C ALA A 226 -11.71 18.76 -0.55
N ALA A 227 -11.20 17.99 -1.51
CA ALA A 227 -11.80 16.74 -1.96
C ALA A 227 -11.80 15.68 -0.84
N PHE A 228 -10.71 15.58 -0.09
CA PHE A 228 -10.59 14.67 1.05
C PHE A 228 -11.59 15.02 2.17
N LEU A 229 -11.72 16.31 2.53
CA LEU A 229 -12.73 16.77 3.49
C LEU A 229 -14.15 16.56 2.95
N GLY A 230 -14.35 16.73 1.65
CA GLY A 230 -15.62 16.43 0.99
C GLY A 230 -16.03 14.97 1.18
N ALA A 231 -15.14 14.03 0.86
CA ALA A 231 -15.38 12.60 1.08
C ALA A 231 -15.54 12.23 2.56
N GLY A 232 -14.87 12.95 3.46
CA GLY A 232 -14.87 12.68 4.89
C GLY A 232 -16.07 13.23 5.66
N LEU A 233 -16.54 14.42 5.29
CA LEU A 233 -17.44 15.24 6.11
C LEU A 233 -18.75 15.61 5.41
N ILE A 234 -18.86 15.52 4.08
CA ILE A 234 -20.10 15.84 3.37
C ILE A 234 -20.92 14.56 3.22
N ARG A 235 -22.23 14.64 3.50
CA ARG A 235 -23.13 13.51 3.28
C ARG A 235 -23.18 13.17 1.79
N PRO A 236 -22.98 11.90 1.38
CA PRO A 236 -23.27 11.49 0.02
C PRO A 236 -24.76 11.75 -0.26
N THR A 237 -25.07 12.53 -1.30
CA THR A 237 -26.47 12.78 -1.74
C THR A 237 -27.22 11.49 -2.07
N ALA A 238 -26.51 10.37 -2.23
CA ALA A 238 -27.03 9.06 -2.59
C ALA A 238 -27.39 8.15 -1.40
N THR A 239 -27.35 8.63 -0.15
CA THR A 239 -28.11 7.94 0.90
C THR A 239 -29.57 8.18 0.57
N THR A 240 -30.16 7.27 -0.19
CA THR A 240 -31.61 7.10 -0.22
C THR A 240 -32.00 7.03 1.25
N VAL A 241 -32.61 8.12 1.72
CA VAL A 241 -33.50 8.03 2.87
C VAL A 241 -34.53 7.03 2.38
N ILE A 242 -34.33 5.75 2.72
CA ILE A 242 -35.42 4.78 2.67
C ILE A 242 -36.43 5.44 3.58
N GLU A 243 -37.43 6.08 2.97
CA GLU A 243 -38.62 6.46 3.70
C GLU A 243 -38.93 5.23 4.52
N ALA A 244 -38.98 5.39 5.84
CA ALA A 244 -39.52 4.39 6.75
C ALA A 244 -41.04 4.25 6.48
N GLY A 245 -41.42 4.11 5.20
CA GLY A 245 -42.72 3.73 4.73
C GLY A 245 -42.85 2.27 5.05
N THR A 246 -43.71 1.98 6.01
CA THR A 246 -44.83 1.01 6.00
C THR A 246 -44.72 -0.33 5.22
N GLY A 247 -43.85 -0.49 4.23
CA GLY A 247 -43.61 -1.71 3.44
C GLY A 247 -42.54 -2.66 3.99
N THR A 248 -41.75 -2.26 4.99
CA THR A 248 -40.72 -3.13 5.61
C THR A 248 -41.26 -3.98 6.76
N PHE A 249 -42.51 -3.85 7.19
CA PHE A 249 -43.07 -4.73 8.21
C PHE A 249 -43.41 -6.11 7.60
N PRO A 250 -42.98 -7.26 8.17
CA PRO A 250 -42.36 -7.43 9.50
C PRO A 250 -40.82 -7.42 9.54
N LEU A 251 -40.15 -7.23 8.40
CA LEU A 251 -38.69 -7.26 8.27
C LEU A 251 -38.05 -5.90 8.67
N TRP A 252 -37.70 -5.76 9.94
CA TRP A 252 -36.96 -4.59 10.44
C TRP A 252 -35.48 -4.67 10.06
N GLN A 253 -34.90 -3.60 9.50
CA GLN A 253 -33.45 -3.48 9.26
C GLN A 253 -32.83 -4.64 8.46
N THR A 254 -33.53 -5.16 7.46
CA THR A 254 -33.07 -6.32 6.65
C THR A 254 -31.68 -6.11 6.07
N GLU A 255 -31.33 -4.88 5.71
CA GLU A 255 -30.03 -4.49 5.16
C GLU A 255 -28.84 -4.74 6.10
N HIS A 256 -29.05 -4.71 7.43
CA HIS A 256 -28.01 -5.03 8.41
C HIS A 256 -27.86 -6.54 8.67
N HIS A 257 -28.81 -7.34 8.17
CA HIS A 257 -28.85 -8.79 8.36
C HIS A 257 -28.48 -9.59 7.10
N VAL A 258 -28.18 -8.90 5.99
CA VAL A 258 -27.68 -9.53 4.75
C VAL A 258 -26.16 -9.52 4.72
N LEU A 259 -25.58 -10.37 3.87
CA LEU A 259 -24.13 -10.37 3.66
C LEU A 259 -23.71 -9.01 3.10
N SER A 260 -22.71 -8.40 3.74
CA SER A 260 -22.13 -7.15 3.29
C SER A 260 -21.52 -7.30 1.89
N GLU A 261 -21.71 -6.26 1.07
CA GLU A 261 -21.08 -6.15 -0.26
C GLU A 261 -19.60 -5.75 -0.17
N ARG A 262 -19.15 -5.22 0.98
CA ARG A 262 -17.73 -4.90 1.25
C ARG A 262 -16.94 -6.18 1.54
N SER A 263 -15.73 -6.27 0.97
CA SER A 263 -14.83 -7.42 1.13
C SER A 263 -14.33 -7.63 2.57
N ASN A 264 -14.28 -6.57 3.39
CA ASN A 264 -13.83 -6.65 4.79
C ASN A 264 -14.73 -5.80 5.73
N ALA A 265 -15.98 -6.25 5.89
CA ALA A 265 -17.02 -5.52 6.63
C ALA A 265 -16.71 -5.26 8.13
N PHE A 266 -15.89 -6.12 8.75
CA PHE A 266 -15.58 -6.07 10.18
C PHE A 266 -14.14 -5.60 10.46
N ALA A 267 -13.49 -4.96 9.48
CA ALA A 267 -12.13 -4.47 9.59
C ALA A 267 -11.92 -3.48 10.75
N HIS A 268 -12.96 -2.69 11.08
CA HIS A 268 -12.94 -1.71 12.15
C HIS A 268 -12.79 -2.36 13.53
N LEU A 269 -13.28 -3.60 13.73
CA LEU A 269 -13.16 -4.32 15.01
C LEU A 269 -11.72 -4.74 15.34
N ASN A 270 -10.84 -4.76 14.33
CA ASN A 270 -9.41 -5.07 14.47
C ASN A 270 -9.10 -6.36 15.28
N LEU A 271 -9.97 -7.38 15.23
CA LEU A 271 -9.88 -8.58 16.08
C LEU A 271 -8.60 -9.40 15.91
N PHE A 272 -7.98 -9.32 14.72
CA PHE A 272 -6.79 -10.10 14.35
C PHE A 272 -5.56 -9.22 14.07
N GLY A 273 -5.66 -7.90 14.27
CA GLY A 273 -4.58 -6.95 14.04
C GLY A 273 -3.82 -6.60 15.32
N SER A 274 -2.69 -5.92 15.16
CA SER A 274 -2.04 -5.25 16.29
C SER A 274 -2.93 -4.14 16.83
N THR A 275 -2.81 -3.84 18.12
CA THR A 275 -3.46 -2.66 18.73
C THR A 275 -3.14 -1.40 17.92
N ARG A 276 -4.19 -0.67 17.54
CA ARG A 276 -4.09 0.59 16.81
C ARG A 276 -3.97 1.74 17.81
N ASP A 277 -3.17 2.73 17.47
CA ASP A 277 -3.18 4.03 18.16
C ASP A 277 -4.36 4.87 17.63
N GLU A 278 -4.71 5.95 18.33
CA GLU A 278 -5.79 6.87 17.92
C GLU A 278 -5.60 7.40 16.48
N GLU A 279 -4.35 7.47 16.01
CA GLU A 279 -4.03 7.85 14.64
C GLU A 279 -4.28 6.76 13.59
N ALA A 280 -4.11 5.48 13.94
CA ALA A 280 -4.33 4.33 13.05
C ALA A 280 -5.77 3.81 13.11
N GLU A 281 -6.61 4.39 13.94
CA GLU A 281 -7.99 3.94 14.13
C GLU A 281 -8.82 4.04 12.85
N MET A 282 -9.87 3.23 12.76
CA MET A 282 -10.86 3.28 11.67
C MET A 282 -12.06 4.12 12.09
N TYR A 283 -12.38 5.13 11.30
CA TYR A 283 -13.52 6.01 11.53
C TYR A 283 -14.55 5.82 10.42
N GLU A 284 -15.42 4.82 10.56
CA GLU A 284 -16.48 4.54 9.59
C GLU A 284 -17.56 5.62 9.63
N ASP A 285 -17.96 6.02 10.84
CA ASP A 285 -19.00 7.01 11.04
C ASP A 285 -18.52 8.42 10.73
N ARG A 286 -19.40 9.19 10.10
CA ARG A 286 -19.16 10.58 9.76
C ARG A 286 -19.05 11.46 11.02
N GLU A 287 -19.87 11.21 12.02
CA GLU A 287 -19.89 12.02 13.25
C GLU A 287 -18.58 11.90 14.03
N ASP A 288 -17.99 10.70 14.08
CA ASP A 288 -16.67 10.49 14.67
C ASP A 288 -15.58 11.20 13.87
N ARG A 289 -15.65 11.13 12.53
CA ARG A 289 -14.75 11.91 11.65
C ARG A 289 -14.87 13.42 11.89
N GLN A 290 -16.08 13.95 12.05
CA GLN A 290 -16.32 15.36 12.37
C GLN A 290 -15.74 15.75 13.73
N ARG A 291 -15.94 14.93 14.76
CA ARG A 291 -15.39 15.17 16.11
C ARG A 291 -13.87 15.25 16.09
N VAL A 292 -13.22 14.24 15.51
CA VAL A 292 -11.76 14.20 15.41
C VAL A 292 -11.23 15.34 14.54
N PHE A 293 -11.94 15.70 13.47
CA PHE A 293 -11.57 16.85 12.65
C PHE A 293 -11.63 18.17 13.42
N HIS A 294 -12.69 18.40 14.19
CA HIS A 294 -12.87 19.57 15.04
C HIS A 294 -11.72 19.72 16.05
N GLU A 295 -11.38 18.64 16.75
CA GLU A 295 -10.35 18.63 17.79
C GLU A 295 -8.93 18.77 17.22
N LEU A 296 -8.64 18.08 16.10
CA LEU A 296 -7.27 17.93 15.60
C LEU A 296 -6.86 18.98 14.55
N ALA A 297 -7.76 19.32 13.63
CA ALA A 297 -7.38 19.94 12.36
C ALA A 297 -8.14 21.22 12.01
N GLU A 298 -9.37 21.41 12.48
CA GLU A 298 -10.23 22.54 12.07
C GLU A 298 -9.57 23.89 12.31
N GLY A 299 -9.08 24.15 13.54
CA GLY A 299 -8.45 25.42 13.89
C GLY A 299 -7.18 25.71 13.07
N ALA A 300 -6.35 24.70 12.85
CA ALA A 300 -5.12 24.83 12.07
C ALA A 300 -5.40 25.09 10.59
N ILE A 301 -6.40 24.40 10.02
CA ILE A 301 -6.85 24.59 8.64
C ILE A 301 -7.48 25.98 8.46
N ALA A 302 -8.32 26.43 9.39
CA ALA A 302 -8.94 27.75 9.34
C ALA A 302 -7.88 28.87 9.31
N ALA A 303 -6.89 28.81 10.21
CA ALA A 303 -5.77 29.74 10.25
C ALA A 303 -4.91 29.68 8.97
N GLY A 304 -4.63 28.47 8.48
CA GLY A 304 -3.89 28.25 7.24
C GLY A 304 -4.57 28.84 6.00
N ILE A 305 -5.89 28.67 5.88
CA ILE A 305 -6.68 29.28 4.79
C ILE A 305 -6.64 30.81 4.87
N GLU A 306 -6.76 31.40 6.05
CA GLU A 306 -6.65 32.86 6.21
C GLU A 306 -5.28 33.39 5.79
N GLN A 307 -4.20 32.67 6.09
CA GLN A 307 -2.86 33.03 5.64
C GLN A 307 -2.72 32.91 4.12
N SER A 308 -3.21 31.81 3.52
CA SER A 308 -3.10 31.56 2.07
C SER A 308 -4.00 32.47 1.23
N THR A 309 -5.15 32.90 1.74
CA THR A 309 -6.09 33.78 1.01
C THR A 309 -5.58 35.20 0.84
N LYS A 310 -4.63 35.66 1.68
CA LYS A 310 -3.94 36.96 1.51
C LYS A 310 -3.11 37.04 0.23
N GLY A 311 -2.70 35.89 -0.34
CA GLY A 311 -1.92 35.83 -1.59
C GLY A 311 -2.74 36.11 -2.86
N GLY A 312 -4.07 36.08 -2.79
CA GLY A 312 -4.95 36.29 -3.95
C GLY A 312 -4.84 35.22 -5.05
N GLY A 313 -5.49 35.46 -6.19
CA GLY A 313 -5.38 34.61 -7.39
C GLY A 313 -5.87 33.17 -7.21
N GLU A 314 -5.11 32.20 -7.73
CA GLU A 314 -5.48 30.77 -7.71
C GLU A 314 -5.46 30.19 -6.30
N LEU A 315 -4.53 30.63 -5.46
CA LEU A 315 -4.44 30.26 -4.03
C LEU A 315 -5.70 30.71 -3.27
N GLY A 316 -6.19 31.92 -3.55
CA GLY A 316 -7.44 32.41 -2.97
C GLY A 316 -8.64 31.54 -3.34
N ARG A 317 -8.74 31.10 -4.60
CA ARG A 317 -9.82 30.20 -5.07
C ARG A 317 -9.75 28.81 -4.44
N ALA A 318 -8.54 28.25 -4.31
CA ALA A 318 -8.33 26.98 -3.62
C ALA A 318 -8.71 27.09 -2.13
N GLY A 319 -8.33 28.19 -1.47
CA GLY A 319 -8.73 28.49 -0.09
C GLY A 319 -10.24 28.64 0.09
N ALA A 320 -10.93 29.29 -0.85
CA ALA A 320 -12.38 29.40 -0.83
C ALA A 320 -13.06 28.03 -0.97
N SER A 321 -12.55 27.18 -1.86
CA SER A 321 -13.06 25.82 -2.08
C SER A 321 -12.88 24.94 -0.84
N LEU A 322 -11.70 25.02 -0.20
CA LEU A 322 -11.43 24.31 1.05
C LEU A 322 -12.30 24.81 2.21
N ARG A 323 -12.46 26.13 2.35
CA ARG A 323 -13.36 26.73 3.36
C ARG A 323 -14.81 26.30 3.15
N LYS A 324 -15.26 26.21 1.89
CA LYS A 324 -16.58 25.71 1.54
C LYS A 324 -16.76 24.26 2.00
N ALA A 325 -15.84 23.37 1.63
CA ALA A 325 -15.88 21.96 2.03
C ALA A 325 -15.91 21.77 3.56
N MET A 326 -15.09 22.56 4.28
CA MET A 326 -15.07 22.56 5.75
C MET A 326 -16.42 23.02 6.34
N LYS A 327 -16.97 24.14 5.86
CA LYS A 327 -18.23 24.69 6.38
C LYS A 327 -19.43 23.78 6.09
N GLU A 328 -19.52 23.26 4.86
CA GLU A 328 -20.58 22.32 4.47
C GLU A 328 -20.46 21.00 5.23
N GLY A 329 -19.23 20.51 5.41
CA GLY A 329 -18.97 19.28 6.14
C GLY A 329 -19.29 19.34 7.63
N MET A 330 -19.22 20.52 8.25
CA MET A 330 -19.44 20.72 9.70
C MET A 330 -20.78 21.38 10.03
N VAL A 331 -21.68 21.60 9.06
CA VAL A 331 -22.92 22.38 9.25
C VAL A 331 -23.88 21.79 10.30
N ASP A 332 -23.91 20.48 10.41
CA ASP A 332 -24.77 19.70 11.32
C ASP A 332 -24.00 19.12 12.52
N PHE A 333 -22.74 19.51 12.69
CA PHE A 333 -21.95 19.09 13.85
C PHE A 333 -22.37 19.90 15.08
N HIS A 334 -23.04 19.23 16.01
CA HIS A 334 -23.37 19.80 17.31
C HIS A 334 -22.37 19.27 18.34
N ARG A 335 -21.64 20.19 18.98
CA ARG A 335 -20.73 19.85 20.07
C ARG A 335 -21.57 19.26 21.20
N VAL A 336 -21.49 17.94 21.39
CA VAL A 336 -21.94 17.32 22.63
C VAL A 336 -20.87 17.66 23.65
N ASP A 337 -21.02 18.81 24.30
CA ASP A 337 -20.27 19.12 25.52
C ASP A 337 -20.61 18.03 26.53
N VAL A 338 -19.71 17.06 26.67
CA VAL A 338 -19.79 16.05 27.72
C VAL A 338 -19.66 16.82 29.03
N LEU A 339 -20.77 16.90 29.78
CA LEU A 339 -20.86 17.47 31.12
C LEU A 339 -19.95 16.75 32.11
#